data_AF-A0A0F9BC23-F1
#
_entry.id   AF-A0A0F9BC23-F1
#
_cell.length_a   1.000
_cell.length_b   1.000
_cell.length_c   1.000
_cell.angle_alpha   90.00
_cell.angle_beta   90.00
_cell.angle_gamma   90.00
#
_symmetry.space_group_name_H-M   'P 1'
#
loop_
_entity.id
_entity.type
_entity.pdbx_description
1 polymer ?
#
loop_
_entity_poly.entity_id
_entity_poly.type
_entity_poly.pdbx_seq_one_letter_code
_entity_poly.pdbx_strand_id
1 'polypeptide(L)'
;MQTRPIQLTDVIYNAATQCFEALVTVQDGEQLRRYACAIEAPITMSYRDAADGLSRQAIRRHAQKRGLSSEVLRHVPALRAGRRSFD
;
A
#
# COMPACT_ATOMS: atom_id res chain seq x y z
N MET A 1 7.88 8.19 17.26
CA MET A 1 7.50 7.79 15.88
C MET A 1 6.63 6.55 15.98
N GLN A 2 5.35 6.61 15.59
CA GLN A 2 4.54 5.40 15.44
C GLN A 2 5.03 4.65 14.19
N THR A 3 5.69 3.52 14.36
CA THR A 3 6.08 2.64 13.26
C THR A 3 4.85 1.88 12.79
N ARG A 4 4.18 2.39 11.76
CA ARG A 4 3.14 1.66 11.04
C ARG A 4 3.80 0.56 10.20
N PRO A 5 3.36 -0.70 10.28
CA PRO A 5 3.85 -1.75 9.39
C PRO A 5 3.61 -1.35 7.93
N ILE A 6 4.62 -1.56 7.09
CA ILE A 6 4.58 -1.28 5.66
C ILE A 6 4.93 -2.55 4.91
N GLN A 7 4.12 -2.85 3.90
CA GLN A 7 4.38 -3.92 2.95
C GLN A 7 4.58 -3.32 1.56
N LEU A 8 5.77 -3.52 0.98
CA LEU A 8 6.04 -3.22 -0.42
C LEU A 8 5.68 -4.43 -1.28
N THR A 9 4.95 -4.19 -2.36
CA THR A 9 4.60 -5.22 -3.33
C THR A 9 4.97 -4.71 -4.72
N ASP A 10 5.53 -5.61 -5.54
CA ASP A 10 5.80 -5.39 -6.97
C ASP A 10 6.63 -4.12 -7.25
N VAL A 11 7.85 -4.04 -6.70
CA VAL A 11 8.79 -2.96 -7.02
C VAL A 11 9.31 -3.16 -8.44
N ILE A 12 9.00 -2.23 -9.33
CA ILE A 12 9.33 -2.29 -10.76
C ILE A 12 10.14 -1.05 -11.13
N TYR A 13 11.09 -1.21 -12.05
CA TYR A 13 11.81 -0.09 -12.63
C TYR A 13 11.22 0.29 -13.99
N ASN A 14 10.78 1.54 -14.13
CA ASN A 14 10.33 2.12 -15.38
C ASN A 14 11.49 2.90 -16.03
N ALA A 15 12.08 2.31 -17.07
CA ALA A 15 13.23 2.91 -17.77
C ALA A 15 12.85 4.13 -18.63
N ALA A 16 11.59 4.26 -19.06
CA ALA A 16 11.15 5.39 -19.88
C ALA A 16 11.12 6.70 -19.09
N THR A 17 10.81 6.61 -17.80
CA THR A 17 10.75 7.76 -16.87
C THR A 17 11.88 7.76 -15.85
N GLN A 18 12.78 6.76 -15.89
CA GLN A 18 13.86 6.55 -14.93
C GLN A 18 13.37 6.58 -13.46
N CYS A 19 12.32 5.81 -13.20
CA CYS A 19 11.65 5.77 -11.90
C CYS A 19 11.52 4.34 -11.36
N PHE A 20 11.59 4.19 -10.03
CA PHE A 20 11.05 3.01 -9.37
C PHE A 20 9.59 3.25 -9.03
N GLU A 21 8.74 2.28 -9.34
CA GLU A 21 7.31 2.27 -9.09
C GLU A 21 6.97 1.08 -8.20
N ALA A 22 6.05 1.26 -7.25
CA ALA A 22 5.59 0.16 -6.40
C ALA A 22 4.21 0.43 -5.82
N LEU A 23 3.55 -0.65 -5.42
CA LEU A 23 2.32 -0.58 -4.65
C LEU A 23 2.62 -0.82 -3.17
N VAL A 24 2.48 0.24 -2.38
CA VAL A 24 2.84 0.24 -0.96
C VAL A 24 1.58 0.15 -0.11
N THR A 25 1.51 -0.86 0.76
CA THR A 25 0.43 -1.02 1.72
C THR A 25 0.88 -0.49 3.07
N VAL A 26 0.14 0.48 3.60
CA VAL A 26 0.33 1.05 4.94
C VAL A 26 -0.76 0.49 5.85
N GLN A 27 -0.36 -0.08 6.98
CA GLN A 27 -1.28 -0.55 8.02
C GLN A 27 -1.44 0.52 9.11
N ASP A 28 -2.65 1.02 9.30
CA ASP A 28 -3.03 1.98 10.35
C ASP A 28 -4.12 1.36 11.24
N GLY A 29 -3.69 0.65 12.28
CA GLY A 29 -4.57 -0.17 13.10
C GLY A 29 -5.19 -1.31 12.28
N GLU A 30 -6.53 -1.33 12.22
CA GLU A 30 -7.31 -2.29 11.43
C GLU A 30 -7.44 -1.89 9.94
N GLN A 31 -7.06 -0.66 9.57
CA GLN A 31 -7.16 -0.18 8.20
C GLN A 31 -5.90 -0.51 7.41
N LEU A 32 -6.08 -1.18 6.28
CA LEU A 32 -5.03 -1.41 5.29
C LEU A 32 -5.27 -0.50 4.09
N ARG A 33 -4.35 0.42 3.82
CA ARG A 33 -4.45 1.36 2.69
C ARG A 33 -3.29 1.17 1.73
N ARG A 34 -3.60 1.13 0.44
CA ARG A 34 -2.64 0.95 -0.66
C ARG A 34 -2.42 2.27 -1.39
N TYR A 35 -1.15 2.56 -1.67
CA TYR A 35 -0.70 3.76 -2.35
C TYR A 35 0.21 3.38 -3.53
N ALA A 36 -0.12 3.89 -4.71
CA ALA A 36 0.79 3.83 -5.85
C ALA A 36 1.90 4.86 -5.66
N CYS A 37 3.13 4.39 -5.48
CA CYS A 37 4.30 5.21 -5.21
C CYS A 37 5.27 5.12 -6.38
N ALA A 38 5.92 6.26 -6.66
CA ALA A 38 6.93 6.36 -7.69
C ALA A 38 8.01 7.36 -7.24
N ILE A 39 9.28 6.99 -7.41
CA ILE A 39 10.43 7.85 -7.13
C ILE A 39 11.36 7.87 -8.34
N GLU A 40 11.79 9.06 -8.73
CA GLU A 40 12.84 9.24 -9.72
C GLU A 40 14.18 8.81 -9.12
N ALA A 41 14.83 7.84 -9.74
CA ALA A 41 16.15 7.37 -9.34
C ALA A 41 16.80 6.55 -10.46
N PRO A 42 18.14 6.54 -10.56
CA PRO A 42 18.83 5.71 -11.53
C PRO A 42 18.65 4.22 -11.21
N ILE A 43 18.66 3.36 -12.23
CA ILE A 43 18.56 1.90 -12.08
C ILE A 43 19.66 1.30 -11.18
N THR A 44 20.78 2.01 -11.04
CA THR A 44 21.91 1.61 -10.19
C THR A 44 21.67 1.87 -8.71
N MET A 45 20.59 2.57 -8.33
CA MET A 45 20.20 2.74 -6.94
C MET A 45 19.92 1.37 -6.31
N SER A 46 20.35 1.18 -5.07
CA SER A 46 20.11 -0.08 -4.37
C SER A 46 18.61 -0.28 -4.13
N TYR A 47 18.17 -1.54 -4.16
CA TYR A 47 16.79 -1.88 -3.82
C TYR A 47 16.37 -1.33 -2.45
N ARG A 48 17.27 -1.35 -1.47
CA ARG A 48 17.01 -0.87 -0.11
C ARG A 48 16.70 0.63 -0.11
N ASP A 49 17.48 1.43 -0.82
CA ASP A 49 17.30 2.87 -0.88
C ASP A 49 16.02 3.22 -1.66
N ALA A 50 15.75 2.48 -2.75
CA ALA A 50 14.52 2.64 -3.50
C ALA A 50 13.29 2.31 -2.65
N ALA A 51 13.33 1.18 -1.93
CA ALA A 51 12.26 0.74 -1.03
C ALA A 51 12.00 1.73 0.11
N ASP A 52 13.06 2.32 0.68
CA ASP A 52 12.94 3.36 1.71
C ASP A 52 12.30 4.64 1.13
N GLY A 53 12.73 5.07 -0.05
CA GLY A 53 12.13 6.21 -0.75
C GLY A 53 10.62 6.02 -1.02
N LEU A 54 10.24 4.86 -1.54
CA LEU A 54 8.84 4.48 -1.80
C LEU A 54 8.03 4.43 -0.50
N SER A 55 8.58 3.83 0.56
CA SER A 55 7.95 3.74 1.89
C SER A 55 7.69 5.13 2.48
N ARG A 56 8.70 6.01 2.46
CA ARG A 56 8.58 7.39 2.94
C ARG A 56 7.51 8.17 2.17
N GLN A 57 7.44 7.98 0.85
CA GLN A 57 6.42 8.62 0.03
C GLN A 57 5.01 8.14 0.41
N ALA A 58 4.83 6.84 0.65
CA ALA A 58 3.55 6.26 1.08
C ALA A 58 3.12 6.80 2.45
N ILE A 59 4.02 6.81 3.45
CA ILE A 59 3.75 7.37 4.78
C ILE A 59 3.33 8.84 4.67
N ARG A 60 4.04 9.63 3.85
CA ARG A 60 3.73 11.05 3.66
C ARG A 60 2.32 11.24 3.06
N ARG A 61 1.95 10.46 2.04
CA ARG A 61 0.60 10.51 1.45
C ARG A 61 -0.47 10.07 2.44
N HIS A 62 -0.20 9.04 3.22
CA HIS A 62 -1.09 8.55 4.27
C HIS A 62 -1.34 9.62 5.34
N ALA A 63 -0.28 10.26 5.84
CA ALA A 63 -0.37 11.32 6.86
C ALA A 63 -1.15 12.55 6.35
N GLN A 64 -0.97 12.92 5.09
CA GLN A 64 -1.67 14.06 4.48
C GLN A 64 -3.13 13.76 4.13
N LYS A 65 -3.56 12.49 4.12
CA LYS A 65 -4.90 12.05 3.67
C LYS A 65 -5.32 12.66 2.33
N ARG A 66 -4.36 12.87 1.42
CA ARG A 66 -4.56 13.51 0.12
C ARG A 66 -4.24 12.56 -1.03
N GLY A 67 -4.97 12.73 -2.13
CA GLY A 67 -4.80 11.93 -3.35
C GLY A 67 -5.58 10.62 -3.34
N LEU A 68 -5.34 9.80 -4.35
CA LEU A 68 -6.01 8.51 -4.52
C LEU A 68 -5.33 7.44 -3.66
N SER A 69 -6.13 6.64 -2.97
CA SER A 69 -5.70 5.46 -2.23
C SER A 69 -6.80 4.40 -2.30
N SER A 70 -6.40 3.13 -2.23
CA SER A 70 -7.36 2.03 -2.13
C SER A 70 -7.37 1.53 -0.68
N GLU A 71 -8.56 1.31 -0.14
CA GLU A 71 -8.74 0.68 1.17
C GLU A 71 -9.04 -0.81 0.99
N VAL A 72 -8.29 -1.67 1.67
CA VAL A 72 -8.50 -3.11 1.65
C VAL A 72 -9.53 -3.44 2.73
N LEU A 73 -10.80 -3.46 2.34
CA LEU A 73 -11.88 -3.89 3.20
C LEU A 73 -11.94 -5.42 3.22
N ARG A 74 -11.90 -6.03 4.40
CA ARG A 74 -12.29 -7.43 4.57
C ARG A 74 -13.80 -7.50 4.32
N HIS A 75 -14.19 -7.94 3.13
CA HIS A 75 -15.59 -8.18 2.85
C HIS A 75 -16.04 -9.42 3.61
N VAL A 76 -16.71 -9.21 4.75
CA VAL A 76 -17.44 -10.27 5.45
C VAL A 76 -18.85 -10.27 4.88
N PRO A 77 -19.31 -11.34 4.21
CA PRO A 77 -20.67 -11.39 3.71
C PRO A 77 -21.63 -11.24 4.90
N ALA A 78 -22.60 -10.34 4.78
CA ALA A 78 -23.63 -10.18 5.80
C ALA A 78 -24.33 -11.53 5.99
N LEU A 79 -24.43 -11.99 7.24
CA LEU A 79 -25.14 -13.21 7.59
C LEU A 79 -26.61 -13.03 7.16
N ARG A 80 -26.98 -13.61 6.02
CA ARG A 80 -28.37 -13.63 5.56
C ARG A 80 -29.16 -14.49 6.55
N ALA A 81 -30.36 -14.03 6.93
CA ALA A 81 -31.21 -14.64 7.94
C ALA A 81 -31.15 -16.17 7.88
N GLY A 82 -30.86 -16.79 9.03
CA GLY A 82 -30.50 -18.20 9.15
C GLY A 82 -31.47 -19.13 8.43
N ARG A 83 -30.94 -20.16 7.76
CA ARG A 83 -31.75 -21.29 7.32
C ARG A 83 -32.51 -21.82 8.54
N ARG A 84 -33.84 -21.89 8.43
CA ARG A 84 -34.69 -22.59 9.38
C ARG A 84 -34.13 -24.01 9.50
N SER A 85 -33.64 -24.39 10.67
CA SER A 85 -33.36 -25.79 10.96
C SER A 85 -34.69 -26.53 10.79
N PHE A 86 -34.72 -27.50 9.88
CA PHE A 86 -35.79 -28.49 9.89
C PHE A 86 -35.47 -29.43 11.04
N ASP A 87 -36.32 -29.39 12.06
CA ASP A 87 -36.49 -30.49 13.03
C ASP A 87 -36.95 -31.76 12.30
#